data_AF-W7Q6T4-F1
#
_entry.id   AF-W7Q6T4-F1
#
_cell.length_a   1.000
_cell.length_b   1.000
_cell.length_c   1.000
_cell.angle_alpha   90.00
_cell.angle_beta   90.00
_cell.angle_gamma   90.00
#
_symmetry.space_group_name_H-M   'P 1'
#
loop_
_entity.id
_entity.type
_entity.pdbx_description
1 polymer ?
#
loop_
_entity_poly.entity_id
_entity_poly.type
_entity_poly.pdbx_seq_one_letter_code
_entity_poly.pdbx_strand_id
1 'polypeptide(L)'
;MEYAYIMQMLYAGSEMREIAFLILGWLLGLLSPLIVDAVRRKRIRRDLVKAIKTESEDLQSRVVVSSFLLAQRYGDLSREYLNWLSPKLQAYRGCEPIQRIRDLVDHLISAPDEEFNAMREHMRAEPEVGLSLKRFSASLIETAAPQIIHFPSEYQRRIHEFKNQMYAMNQEIERATVSLDRTFDSSLSDENHERVKNDLESKYIFIQGMCERVADRLQDIIDFDIKNI
;
A
#
# COMPACT_ATOMS: atom_id res chain seq x y z
N MET A 1 20.20 -80.93 4.33
CA MET A 1 19.78 -80.13 3.15
C MET A 1 18.80 -79.01 3.50
N GLU A 2 17.85 -79.21 4.42
CA GLU A 2 16.90 -78.15 4.86
C GLU A 2 17.55 -76.88 5.43
N TYR A 3 18.60 -77.00 6.26
CA TYR A 3 19.27 -75.83 6.86
C TYR A 3 19.92 -74.87 5.86
N ALA A 4 20.44 -75.40 4.74
CA ALA A 4 21.02 -74.58 3.69
C ALA A 4 19.95 -73.74 2.97
N TYR A 5 18.76 -74.30 2.79
CA TYR A 5 17.62 -73.63 2.17
C TYR A 5 17.08 -72.49 3.06
N ILE A 6 16.95 -72.73 4.37
CA ILE A 6 16.49 -71.72 5.32
C ILE A 6 17.50 -70.56 5.42
N MET A 7 18.80 -70.84 5.47
CA MET A 7 19.85 -69.81 5.45
C MET A 7 19.83 -68.97 4.16
N GLN A 8 19.66 -69.62 3.00
CA GLN A 8 19.62 -68.92 1.71
C GLN A 8 18.36 -68.04 1.57
N MET A 9 17.22 -68.47 2.13
CA MET A 9 15.98 -67.66 2.19
C MET A 9 16.11 -66.46 3.14
N LEU A 10 16.76 -66.64 4.29
CA LEU A 10 17.01 -65.54 5.23
C LEU A 10 17.98 -64.50 4.65
N TYR A 11 19.01 -64.95 3.92
CA TYR A 11 20.00 -64.08 3.28
C TYR A 11 19.41 -63.28 2.10
N ALA A 12 18.57 -63.92 1.27
CA ALA A 12 17.84 -63.20 0.21
C ALA A 12 16.88 -62.14 0.78
N GLY A 13 16.30 -62.40 1.96
CA GLY A 13 15.44 -61.45 2.66
C GLY A 13 16.19 -60.21 3.19
N SER A 14 17.47 -60.32 3.56
CA SER A 14 18.27 -59.17 3.99
C SER A 14 18.71 -58.30 2.82
N GLU A 15 19.16 -58.88 1.70
CA GLU A 15 19.61 -58.12 0.52
C GLU A 15 18.48 -57.27 -0.09
N MET A 16 17.26 -57.83 -0.16
CA MET A 16 16.08 -57.09 -0.66
C MET A 16 15.72 -55.88 0.22
N ARG A 17 15.95 -55.95 1.53
CA ARG A 17 15.71 -54.83 2.45
C ARG A 17 16.74 -53.73 2.22
N GLU A 18 18.01 -54.08 2.05
CA GLU A 18 19.08 -53.11 1.76
C GLU A 18 18.84 -52.36 0.45
N ILE A 19 18.46 -53.08 -0.60
CA ILE A 19 18.10 -52.48 -1.90
C ILE A 19 16.88 -51.56 -1.75
N ALA A 20 15.86 -51.96 -1.00
CA ALA A 20 14.69 -51.12 -0.76
C ALA A 20 15.04 -49.83 -0.01
N PHE A 21 15.92 -49.88 1.00
CA PHE A 21 16.39 -48.69 1.71
C PHE A 21 17.25 -47.77 0.82
N LEU A 22 18.08 -48.33 -0.06
CA LEU A 22 18.83 -47.55 -1.03
C LEU A 22 17.91 -46.82 -2.01
N ILE A 23 16.91 -47.52 -2.56
CA ILE A 23 15.92 -46.90 -3.45
C ILE A 23 15.13 -45.80 -2.72
N LEU A 24 14.73 -46.04 -1.47
CA LEU A 24 14.04 -45.04 -0.66
C LEU A 24 14.92 -43.80 -0.40
N GLY A 25 16.21 -44.00 -0.07
CA GLY A 25 17.16 -42.92 0.13
C GLY A 25 17.37 -42.08 -1.13
N TRP A 26 17.47 -42.72 -2.29
CA TRP A 26 17.55 -42.04 -3.59
C TRP A 26 16.27 -41.27 -3.91
N LEU A 27 15.09 -41.88 -3.68
CA LEU A 27 13.81 -41.23 -3.90
C LEU A 27 13.63 -40.01 -2.99
N LEU A 28 14.00 -40.12 -1.71
CA LEU A 28 13.99 -39.00 -0.76
C LEU A 28 14.99 -37.91 -1.17
N GLY A 29 16.18 -38.29 -1.63
CA GLY A 29 17.18 -37.37 -2.16
C GLY A 29 16.67 -36.58 -3.37
N LEU A 30 15.94 -37.24 -4.28
CA LEU A 30 15.36 -36.61 -5.48
C LEU A 30 14.15 -35.72 -5.15
N LEU A 31 13.31 -36.12 -4.20
CA LEU A 31 12.11 -35.37 -3.80
C LEU A 31 12.42 -34.20 -2.85
N SER A 32 13.52 -34.28 -2.09
CA SER A 32 13.88 -33.27 -1.08
C SER A 32 13.97 -31.85 -1.66
N PRO A 33 14.67 -31.58 -2.78
CA PRO A 33 14.71 -30.24 -3.39
C PRO A 33 13.31 -29.72 -3.75
N LEU A 34 12.44 -30.57 -4.29
CA LEU A 34 11.08 -30.18 -4.69
C LEU A 34 10.23 -29.76 -3.48
N ILE A 35 10.33 -30.51 -2.38
CA ILE A 35 9.62 -30.21 -1.13
C ILE A 35 10.19 -28.93 -0.50
N VAL A 36 11.51 -28.81 -0.40
CA VAL A 36 12.19 -27.63 0.15
C VAL A 36 11.84 -26.38 -0.66
N ASP A 37 11.83 -26.47 -1.98
CA ASP A 37 11.46 -25.35 -2.86
C ASP A 37 9.98 -24.99 -2.74
N ALA A 38 9.08 -25.96 -2.57
CA ALA A 38 7.68 -25.68 -2.31
C ALA A 38 7.47 -24.94 -0.98
N VAL A 39 8.11 -25.42 0.10
CA VAL A 39 8.05 -24.77 1.43
C VAL A 39 8.67 -23.38 1.38
N ARG A 40 9.84 -23.23 0.74
CA ARG A 40 10.53 -21.95 0.58
C ARG A 40 9.67 -20.95 -0.19
N ARG A 41 9.07 -21.36 -1.31
CA ARG A 41 8.16 -20.50 -2.10
C ARG A 41 6.95 -20.04 -1.29
N LYS A 42 6.34 -20.94 -0.51
CA LYS A 42 5.21 -20.58 0.37
C LYS A 42 5.62 -19.53 1.42
N ARG A 43 6.79 -19.72 2.04
CA ARG A 43 7.33 -18.77 3.02
C ARG A 43 7.64 -17.42 2.39
N ILE A 44 8.37 -17.39 1.27
CA ILE A 44 8.70 -16.14 0.55
C ILE A 44 7.42 -15.39 0.17
N ARG A 45 6.41 -16.09 -0.35
CA ARG A 45 5.13 -15.50 -0.72
C ARG A 45 4.45 -14.85 0.49
N ARG A 46 4.35 -15.56 1.61
CA ARG A 46 3.73 -15.04 2.84
C ARG A 46 4.48 -13.84 3.40
N ASP A 47 5.81 -13.92 3.44
CA ASP A 47 6.64 -12.85 4.00
C ASP A 47 6.58 -11.60 3.09
N LEU A 48 6.55 -11.78 1.76
CA LEU A 48 6.35 -10.69 0.80
C LEU A 48 4.98 -10.02 0.93
N VAL A 49 3.90 -10.80 1.10
CA VAL A 49 2.56 -10.24 1.35
C VAL A 49 2.55 -9.38 2.58
N LYS A 50 3.11 -9.89 3.68
CA LYS A 50 3.18 -9.14 4.92
C LYS A 50 3.93 -7.82 4.71
N ALA A 51 5.06 -7.86 4.02
CA ALA A 51 5.85 -6.67 3.72
C ALA A 51 5.08 -5.66 2.83
N ILE A 52 4.39 -6.13 1.78
CA ILE A 52 3.54 -5.29 0.92
C ILE A 52 2.41 -4.66 1.73
N LYS A 53 1.75 -5.41 2.63
CA LYS A 53 0.69 -4.87 3.49
C LYS A 53 1.23 -3.77 4.40
N THR A 54 2.36 -4.00 5.05
CA THR A 54 2.99 -2.99 5.92
C THR A 54 3.39 -1.73 5.15
N GLU A 55 3.98 -1.87 3.95
CA GLU A 55 4.26 -0.70 3.10
C GLU A 55 2.95 0.00 2.69
N SER A 56 1.90 -0.75 2.38
CA SER A 56 0.61 -0.19 1.95
C SER A 56 -0.07 0.59 3.08
N GLU A 57 -0.02 0.10 4.33
CA GLU A 57 -0.52 0.79 5.52
C GLU A 57 0.22 2.11 5.76
N ASP A 58 1.55 2.11 5.62
CA ASP A 58 2.37 3.31 5.76
C ASP A 58 2.16 4.32 4.63
N LEU A 59 2.05 3.83 3.40
CA LEU A 59 1.76 4.69 2.27
C LEU A 59 0.34 5.27 2.38
N GLN A 60 -0.64 4.49 2.83
CA GLN A 60 -2.01 4.94 3.00
C GLN A 60 -2.08 6.07 4.02
N SER A 61 -1.39 5.95 5.16
CA SER A 61 -1.40 7.02 6.18
C SER A 61 -0.82 8.33 5.63
N ARG A 62 0.29 8.26 4.88
CA ARG A 62 0.91 9.44 4.24
C ARG A 62 -0.04 10.09 3.22
N VAL A 63 -0.69 9.29 2.37
CA VAL A 63 -1.64 9.77 1.35
C VAL A 63 -2.88 10.39 2.01
N VAL A 64 -3.42 9.75 3.05
CA VAL A 64 -4.58 10.22 3.84
C VAL A 64 -4.27 11.54 4.54
N VAL A 65 -3.09 11.68 5.14
CA VAL A 65 -2.66 12.95 5.75
C VAL A 65 -2.52 14.05 4.71
N SER A 66 -1.94 13.77 3.54
CA SER A 66 -1.88 14.77 2.46
C SER A 66 -3.25 15.15 1.91
N SER A 67 -4.17 14.19 1.79
CA SER A 67 -5.57 14.46 1.46
C SER A 67 -6.19 15.42 2.47
N PHE A 68 -5.99 15.18 3.78
CA PHE A 68 -6.55 16.01 4.85
C PHE A 68 -6.01 17.45 4.80
N LEU A 69 -4.70 17.62 4.59
CA LEU A 69 -4.09 18.94 4.45
C LEU A 69 -4.62 19.71 3.23
N LEU A 70 -4.87 19.00 2.13
CA LEU A 70 -5.49 19.58 0.93
C LEU A 70 -6.95 19.97 1.19
N ALA A 71 -7.73 19.10 1.82
CA ALA A 71 -9.12 19.35 2.19
C ALA A 71 -9.27 20.53 3.16
N GLN A 72 -8.35 20.62 4.13
CA GLN A 72 -8.30 21.71 5.10
C GLN A 72 -8.17 23.08 4.44
N ARG A 73 -7.32 23.20 3.42
CA ARG A 73 -7.01 24.49 2.78
C ARG A 73 -7.85 24.80 1.55
N TYR A 74 -8.02 23.84 0.65
CA TYR A 74 -8.58 24.06 -0.69
C TYR A 74 -9.80 23.18 -0.98
N GLY A 75 -9.86 22.00 -0.38
CA GLY A 75 -10.83 20.96 -0.73
C GLY A 75 -12.11 20.97 0.12
N ASP A 76 -12.85 19.87 0.00
CA ASP A 76 -14.06 19.64 0.78
C ASP A 76 -13.72 19.04 2.15
N LEU A 77 -13.86 19.85 3.19
CA LEU A 77 -13.79 19.40 4.59
C LEU A 77 -15.22 19.20 5.12
N SER A 78 -15.92 18.22 4.56
CA SER A 78 -17.27 17.84 4.99
C SER A 78 -17.25 16.75 6.07
N ARG A 79 -18.37 16.57 6.79
CA ARG A 79 -18.51 15.45 7.74
C ARG A 79 -18.41 14.10 7.05
N GLU A 80 -18.87 13.99 5.81
CA GLU A 80 -18.75 12.77 5.00
C GLU A 80 -17.29 12.43 4.76
N TYR A 81 -16.49 13.41 4.31
CA TYR A 81 -15.06 13.25 4.12
C TYR A 81 -14.35 12.84 5.43
N LEU A 82 -14.66 13.50 6.55
CA LEU A 82 -14.05 13.17 7.85
C LEU A 82 -14.43 11.76 8.33
N ASN A 83 -15.66 11.33 8.09
CA ASN A 83 -16.11 9.97 8.41
C ASN A 83 -15.44 8.91 7.52
N TRP A 84 -15.09 9.25 6.27
CA TRP A 84 -14.26 8.40 5.41
C TRP A 84 -12.79 8.35 5.90
N LEU A 85 -12.27 9.48 6.38
CA LEU A 85 -10.88 9.66 6.81
C LEU A 85 -10.57 8.97 8.15
N SER A 86 -11.45 9.14 9.14
CA SER A 86 -11.27 8.65 10.51
C SER A 86 -10.90 7.17 10.61
N PRO A 87 -11.63 6.20 10.00
CA PRO A 87 -11.28 4.79 10.13
C PRO A 87 -9.90 4.46 9.56
N LYS A 88 -9.43 5.15 8.51
CA LYS A 88 -8.10 4.94 7.93
C LYS A 88 -7.00 5.44 8.86
N LEU A 89 -7.21 6.62 9.46
CA LEU A 89 -6.30 7.16 10.48
C LEU A 89 -6.27 6.23 11.71
N GLN A 90 -7.40 5.73 12.17
CA GLN A 90 -7.49 4.84 13.32
C GLN A 90 -6.91 3.44 13.07
N ALA A 91 -6.91 2.96 11.81
CA ALA A 91 -6.34 1.67 11.44
C ALA A 91 -4.80 1.67 11.47
N TYR A 92 -4.14 2.82 11.26
CA TYR A 92 -2.68 2.90 11.20
C TYR A 92 -1.99 2.48 12.50
N ARG A 93 -0.90 1.69 12.37
CA ARG A 93 -0.09 1.15 13.48
C ARG A 93 1.39 1.47 13.35
N GLY A 94 1.79 2.31 12.40
CA GLY A 94 3.19 2.67 12.19
C GLY A 94 3.71 3.74 13.16
N CYS A 95 4.93 4.22 12.90
CA CYS A 95 5.67 5.10 13.80
C CYS A 95 5.38 6.59 13.60
N GLU A 96 4.67 6.97 12.54
CA GLU A 96 4.39 8.38 12.26
C GLU A 96 3.48 8.99 13.33
N PRO A 97 3.78 10.23 13.80
CA PRO A 97 3.05 10.87 14.90
C PRO A 97 1.70 11.44 14.42
N ILE A 98 0.78 10.59 13.98
CA ILE A 98 -0.53 11.00 13.46
C ILE A 98 -1.59 11.25 14.55
N GLN A 99 -1.22 11.12 15.83
CA GLN A 99 -2.18 11.24 16.94
C GLN A 99 -2.86 12.61 16.97
N ARG A 100 -2.12 13.69 16.74
CA ARG A 100 -2.69 15.04 16.69
C ARG A 100 -3.75 15.19 15.60
N ILE A 101 -3.53 14.54 14.45
CA ILE A 101 -4.48 14.58 13.33
C ILE A 101 -5.72 13.75 13.69
N ARG A 102 -5.56 12.59 14.31
CA ARG A 102 -6.68 11.79 14.83
C ARG A 102 -7.53 12.59 15.81
N ASP A 103 -6.91 13.18 16.82
CA ASP A 103 -7.60 13.96 17.85
C ASP A 103 -8.36 15.14 17.21
N LEU A 104 -7.75 15.82 16.23
CA LEU A 104 -8.39 16.90 15.49
C LEU A 104 -9.59 16.41 14.67
N VAL A 105 -9.44 15.29 13.95
CA VAL A 105 -10.52 14.71 13.13
C VAL A 105 -11.68 14.25 14.01
N ASP A 106 -11.40 13.57 15.12
CA ASP A 106 -12.41 13.12 16.07
C ASP A 106 -13.15 14.30 16.71
N HIS A 107 -12.42 15.38 17.02
CA HIS A 107 -13.02 16.63 17.50
C HIS A 107 -13.91 17.28 16.44
N LEU A 108 -13.46 17.41 15.19
CA LEU A 108 -14.24 17.98 14.09
C LEU A 108 -15.51 17.17 13.81
N ILE A 109 -15.45 15.85 13.87
CA ILE A 109 -16.61 14.96 13.70
C ILE A 109 -17.63 15.18 14.82
N SER A 110 -17.16 15.39 16.06
CA SER A 110 -18.00 15.50 17.24
C SER A 110 -18.50 16.93 17.52
N ALA A 111 -17.86 17.94 16.94
CA ALA A 111 -18.20 19.35 17.13
C ALA A 111 -19.63 19.66 16.64
N PRO A 112 -20.41 20.51 17.33
CA PRO A 112 -21.66 21.07 16.82
C PRO A 112 -21.46 21.81 15.50
N ASP A 113 -22.52 21.97 14.70
CA ASP A 113 -22.42 22.57 13.35
C ASP A 113 -21.88 24.01 13.37
N GLU A 114 -22.22 24.81 14.38
CA GLU A 114 -21.70 26.18 14.52
C GLU A 114 -20.18 26.18 14.76
N GLU A 115 -19.70 25.35 15.68
CA GLU A 115 -18.28 25.20 15.99
C GLU A 115 -17.51 24.62 14.80
N PHE A 116 -18.06 23.58 14.16
CA PHE A 116 -17.49 22.95 12.97
C PHE A 116 -17.29 23.96 11.83
N ASN A 117 -18.32 24.76 11.54
CA ASN A 117 -18.23 25.78 10.49
C ASN A 117 -17.19 26.86 10.84
N ALA A 118 -17.15 27.33 12.08
CA ALA A 118 -16.16 28.29 12.55
C ALA A 118 -14.73 27.75 12.44
N MET A 119 -14.50 26.48 12.82
CA MET A 119 -13.20 25.83 12.67
C MET A 119 -12.81 25.68 11.21
N ARG A 120 -13.73 25.25 10.34
CA ARG A 120 -13.48 25.12 8.90
C ARG A 120 -13.10 26.46 8.27
N GLU A 121 -13.81 27.53 8.62
CA GLU A 121 -13.47 28.88 8.15
C GLU A 121 -12.10 29.33 8.66
N HIS A 122 -11.80 29.11 9.94
CA HIS A 122 -10.49 29.43 10.50
C HIS A 122 -9.35 28.67 9.81
N MET A 123 -9.54 27.39 9.51
CA MET A 123 -8.56 26.56 8.81
C MET A 123 -8.32 27.01 7.36
N ARG A 124 -9.34 27.59 6.70
CA ARG A 124 -9.23 28.17 5.35
C ARG A 124 -8.71 29.60 5.36
N ALA A 125 -8.78 30.30 6.50
CA ALA A 125 -8.41 31.70 6.61
C ALA A 125 -6.90 31.96 6.55
N GLU A 126 -6.04 30.94 6.49
CA GLU A 126 -4.60 31.12 6.22
C GLU A 126 -4.38 31.52 4.75
N PRO A 127 -4.07 32.80 4.45
CA PRO A 127 -4.04 33.28 3.07
C PRO A 127 -2.71 32.95 2.40
N GLU A 128 -2.78 32.68 1.10
CA GLU A 128 -1.71 32.91 0.10
C GLU A 128 -0.47 32.01 0.08
N VAL A 129 -0.34 31.02 0.96
CA VAL A 129 0.79 30.08 0.90
C VAL A 129 0.37 28.76 0.22
N GLY A 130 0.79 28.61 -1.04
CA GLY A 130 0.63 27.35 -1.77
C GLY A 130 1.30 26.17 -1.06
N LEU A 131 0.67 25.00 -1.11
CA LEU A 131 1.20 23.77 -0.52
C LEU A 131 2.23 23.09 -1.44
N SER A 132 3.46 22.94 -0.96
CA SER A 132 4.44 22.08 -1.63
C SER A 132 4.11 20.61 -1.40
N LEU A 133 3.53 19.97 -2.42
CA LEU A 133 3.18 18.55 -2.37
C LEU A 133 4.38 17.67 -2.70
N LYS A 134 4.55 16.60 -1.93
CA LYS A 134 5.59 15.59 -2.16
C LYS A 134 5.03 14.45 -3.00
N ARG A 135 5.85 13.92 -3.90
CA ARG A 135 5.54 12.68 -4.62
C ARG A 135 5.56 11.50 -3.65
N PHE A 136 4.75 10.51 -3.96
CA PHE A 136 4.68 9.26 -3.22
C PHE A 136 5.44 8.15 -3.94
N SER A 137 6.03 7.24 -3.18
CA SER A 137 6.70 6.05 -3.70
C SER A 137 6.25 4.80 -2.96
N ALA A 138 6.16 3.70 -3.71
CA ALA A 138 5.86 2.36 -3.20
C ALA A 138 7.03 1.42 -3.57
N SER A 139 8.20 1.73 -3.04
CA SER A 139 9.47 1.17 -3.47
C SER A 139 9.54 -0.35 -3.33
N LEU A 140 8.96 -0.93 -2.27
CA LEU A 140 8.91 -2.39 -2.12
C LEU A 140 7.94 -3.01 -3.15
N ILE A 141 6.74 -2.48 -3.32
CA ILE A 141 5.80 -2.95 -4.37
C ILE A 141 6.43 -2.86 -5.77
N GLU A 142 7.16 -1.79 -6.07
CA GLU A 142 7.83 -1.59 -7.35
C GLU A 142 8.95 -2.61 -7.59
N THR A 143 9.82 -2.80 -6.59
CA THR A 143 10.93 -3.76 -6.66
C THR A 143 10.46 -5.21 -6.63
N ALA A 144 9.30 -5.49 -6.03
CA ALA A 144 8.69 -6.81 -5.96
C ALA A 144 7.85 -7.19 -7.20
N ALA A 145 7.81 -6.35 -8.24
CA ALA A 145 7.01 -6.60 -9.44
C ALA A 145 7.22 -7.98 -10.08
N PRO A 146 8.46 -8.52 -10.20
CA PRO A 146 8.67 -9.86 -10.74
C PRO A 146 8.04 -10.98 -9.89
N GLN A 147 7.94 -10.79 -8.58
CA GLN A 147 7.35 -11.78 -7.67
C GLN A 147 5.82 -11.67 -7.65
N ILE A 148 5.27 -10.49 -7.95
CA ILE A 148 3.83 -10.24 -7.98
C ILE A 148 3.11 -11.14 -9.00
N ILE A 149 3.76 -11.50 -10.11
CA ILE A 149 3.18 -12.38 -11.16
C ILE A 149 2.78 -13.77 -10.64
N HIS A 150 3.33 -14.20 -9.50
CA HIS A 150 3.06 -15.51 -8.90
C HIS A 150 1.91 -15.49 -7.87
N PHE A 151 1.24 -14.35 -7.69
CA PHE A 151 0.06 -14.22 -6.83
C PHE A 151 -1.24 -14.49 -7.60
N PRO A 152 -2.40 -14.59 -6.93
CA PRO A 152 -3.68 -14.70 -7.63
C PRO A 152 -3.90 -13.48 -8.50
N SER A 153 -4.53 -13.68 -9.67
CA SER A 153 -4.81 -12.61 -10.63
C SER A 153 -5.54 -11.42 -10.01
N GLU A 154 -6.43 -11.66 -9.05
CA GLU A 154 -7.15 -10.62 -8.32
C GLU A 154 -6.21 -9.73 -7.47
N TYR A 155 -5.20 -10.30 -6.82
CA TYR A 155 -4.21 -9.52 -6.07
C TYR A 155 -3.31 -8.72 -7.02
N GLN A 156 -2.91 -9.34 -8.13
CA GLN A 156 -2.14 -8.66 -9.18
C GLN A 156 -2.90 -7.45 -9.72
N ARG A 157 -4.20 -7.64 -10.04
CA ARG A 157 -5.09 -6.57 -10.52
C ARG A 157 -5.13 -5.39 -9.56
N ARG A 158 -5.35 -5.63 -8.26
CA ARG A 158 -5.38 -4.58 -7.22
C ARG A 158 -4.08 -3.80 -7.15
N ILE A 159 -2.93 -4.48 -7.16
CA ILE A 159 -1.61 -3.83 -7.17
C ILE A 159 -1.43 -2.99 -8.44
N HIS A 160 -1.81 -3.50 -9.61
CA HIS A 160 -1.70 -2.75 -10.86
C HIS A 160 -2.60 -1.51 -10.89
N GLU A 161 -3.85 -1.62 -10.42
CA GLU A 161 -4.77 -0.50 -10.31
C GLU A 161 -4.23 0.59 -9.35
N PHE A 162 -3.73 0.17 -8.18
CA PHE A 162 -3.04 1.07 -7.25
C PHE A 162 -1.87 1.80 -7.92
N LYS A 163 -0.95 1.06 -8.58
CA LYS A 163 0.22 1.66 -9.24
C LYS A 163 -0.17 2.69 -10.29
N ASN A 164 -1.19 2.38 -11.10
CA ASN A 164 -1.68 3.28 -12.13
C ASN A 164 -2.25 4.57 -11.53
N GLN A 165 -3.04 4.46 -10.45
CA GLN A 165 -3.62 5.63 -9.78
C GLN A 165 -2.54 6.47 -9.08
N MET A 166 -1.59 5.84 -8.40
CA MET A 166 -0.47 6.55 -7.76
C MET A 166 0.39 7.27 -8.80
N TYR A 167 0.66 6.63 -9.94
CA TYR A 167 1.41 7.25 -11.03
C TYR A 167 0.69 8.48 -11.59
N ALA A 168 -0.61 8.36 -11.89
CA ALA A 168 -1.41 9.50 -12.34
C ALA A 168 -1.43 10.63 -11.30
N MET A 169 -1.58 10.30 -10.01
CA MET A 169 -1.56 11.29 -8.93
C MET A 169 -0.21 12.03 -8.85
N ASN A 170 0.90 11.30 -8.96
CA ASN A 170 2.23 11.90 -8.95
C ASN A 170 2.47 12.82 -10.15
N GLN A 171 1.89 12.52 -11.33
CA GLN A 171 1.94 13.42 -12.49
C GLN A 171 1.20 14.74 -12.21
N GLU A 172 0.05 14.69 -11.55
CA GLU A 172 -0.68 15.91 -11.17
C GLU A 172 0.04 16.71 -10.08
N ILE A 173 0.66 16.03 -9.11
CA ILE A 173 1.53 16.67 -8.12
C ILE A 173 2.66 17.43 -8.82
N GLU A 174 3.32 16.83 -9.81
CA GLU A 174 4.39 17.49 -10.57
C GLU A 174 3.88 18.72 -11.34
N ARG A 175 2.70 18.62 -11.97
CA ARG A 175 2.05 19.77 -12.63
C ARG A 175 1.69 20.88 -11.66
N ALA A 176 1.22 20.53 -10.46
CA ALA A 176 0.91 21.49 -9.41
C ALA A 176 2.18 22.17 -8.87
N THR A 177 3.29 21.44 -8.71
CA THR A 177 4.59 22.03 -8.36
C THR A 177 5.03 23.08 -9.38
N VAL A 178 4.93 22.78 -10.67
CA VAL A 178 5.28 23.76 -11.73
C VAL A 178 4.37 25.00 -11.67
N SER A 179 3.06 24.83 -11.41
CA SER A 179 2.15 25.97 -11.22
C SER A 179 2.49 26.77 -9.96
N LEU A 180 2.85 26.12 -8.86
CA LEU A 180 3.30 26.76 -7.64
C LEU A 180 4.55 27.60 -7.88
N ASP A 181 5.55 27.07 -8.60
CA ASP A 181 6.78 27.80 -8.91
C ASP A 181 6.50 29.10 -9.69
N ARG A 182 5.52 29.07 -10.61
CA ARG A 182 5.09 30.26 -11.37
C ARG A 182 4.44 31.34 -10.49
N THR A 183 3.89 31.00 -9.33
CA THR A 183 3.34 32.01 -8.41
C THR A 183 4.42 32.92 -7.81
N PHE A 184 5.69 32.53 -7.90
CA PHE A 184 6.84 33.33 -7.47
C PHE A 184 7.48 34.14 -8.60
N ASP A 185 7.00 33.99 -9.84
CA ASP A 185 7.54 34.70 -10.99
C ASP A 185 7.00 36.13 -11.07
N SER A 186 7.85 37.10 -10.74
CA SER A 186 7.53 38.53 -10.77
C SER A 186 7.38 39.11 -12.18
N SER A 187 7.70 38.35 -13.23
CA SER A 187 7.51 38.78 -14.62
C SER A 187 6.07 38.59 -15.13
N LEU A 188 5.23 37.86 -14.38
CA LEU A 188 3.82 37.68 -14.72
C LEU A 188 3.02 38.96 -14.45
N SER A 189 2.08 39.28 -15.33
CA SER A 189 1.07 40.29 -15.05
C SER A 189 0.14 39.83 -13.93
N ASP A 190 -0.46 40.78 -13.20
CA ASP A 190 -1.40 40.48 -12.10
C ASP A 190 -2.55 39.55 -12.55
N GLU A 191 -3.09 39.77 -13.76
CA GLU A 191 -4.14 38.92 -14.32
C GLU A 191 -3.66 37.47 -14.55
N ASN A 192 -2.43 37.29 -15.03
CA ASN A 192 -1.86 35.96 -15.24
C ASN A 192 -1.49 35.29 -13.92
N HIS A 193 -1.01 36.06 -12.95
CA HIS A 193 -0.75 35.57 -11.60
C HIS A 193 -2.01 35.02 -10.95
N GLU A 194 -3.10 35.78 -11.03
CA GLU A 194 -4.41 35.38 -10.50
C GLU A 194 -4.96 34.13 -11.20
N ARG A 195 -4.78 34.02 -12.53
CA ARG A 195 -5.13 32.79 -13.26
C ARG A 195 -4.33 31.58 -12.81
N VAL A 196 -3.04 31.74 -12.55
CA VAL A 196 -2.17 30.65 -12.06
C VAL A 196 -2.61 30.21 -10.66
N LYS A 197 -2.98 31.15 -9.78
CA LYS A 197 -3.52 30.84 -8.45
C LYS A 197 -4.80 30.02 -8.52
N ASN A 198 -5.79 30.48 -9.29
CA ASN A 198 -7.07 29.79 -9.45
C ASN A 198 -6.91 28.38 -10.08
N ASP A 199 -6.01 28.23 -11.05
CA ASP A 199 -5.65 26.93 -11.64
C ASP A 199 -4.98 26.01 -10.59
N LEU A 200 -4.09 26.56 -9.76
CA LEU A 200 -3.41 25.81 -8.71
C LEU A 200 -4.39 25.30 -7.63
N GLU A 201 -5.35 26.11 -7.21
CA GLU A 201 -6.40 25.69 -6.28
C GLU A 201 -7.24 24.54 -6.84
N SER A 202 -7.65 24.68 -8.12
CA SER A 202 -8.40 23.62 -8.82
C SER A 202 -7.61 22.32 -8.89
N LYS A 203 -6.29 22.40 -9.11
CA LYS A 203 -5.38 21.24 -9.07
C LYS A 203 -5.28 20.62 -7.68
N TYR A 204 -5.22 21.41 -6.62
CA TYR A 204 -5.20 20.89 -5.26
C TYR A 204 -6.47 20.11 -4.91
N ILE A 205 -7.64 20.62 -5.28
CA ILE A 205 -8.92 19.91 -5.12
C ILE A 205 -8.91 18.60 -5.91
N PHE A 206 -8.42 18.64 -7.15
CA PHE A 206 -8.33 17.43 -7.97
C PHE A 206 -7.39 16.38 -7.36
N ILE A 207 -6.23 16.80 -6.86
CA ILE A 207 -5.25 15.93 -6.21
C ILE A 207 -5.80 15.35 -4.91
N GLN A 208 -6.56 16.11 -4.11
CA GLN A 208 -7.23 15.59 -2.92
C GLN A 208 -8.10 14.37 -3.27
N GLY A 209 -8.95 14.50 -4.29
CA GLY A 209 -9.79 13.39 -4.76
C GLY A 209 -8.97 12.22 -5.33
N MET A 210 -7.78 12.47 -5.88
CA MET A 210 -6.85 11.39 -6.26
C MET A 210 -6.25 10.68 -5.06
N CYS A 211 -5.91 11.40 -4.00
CA CYS A 211 -5.42 10.83 -2.75
C CYS A 211 -6.48 9.88 -2.14
N GLU A 212 -7.76 10.26 -2.18
CA GLU A 212 -8.85 9.39 -1.71
C GLU A 212 -8.90 8.07 -2.46
N ARG A 213 -8.90 8.13 -3.80
CA ARG A 213 -8.92 6.94 -4.65
C ARG A 213 -7.70 6.03 -4.40
N VAL A 214 -6.51 6.62 -4.29
CA VAL A 214 -5.28 5.87 -3.99
C VAL A 214 -5.35 5.23 -2.60
N ALA A 215 -5.85 5.95 -1.59
CA ALA A 215 -6.01 5.41 -0.24
C ALA A 215 -6.99 4.23 -0.21
N ASP A 216 -8.06 4.26 -1.00
CA ASP A 216 -8.99 3.14 -1.13
C ASP A 216 -8.37 1.95 -1.86
N ARG A 217 -7.55 2.16 -2.90
CA ARG A 217 -6.80 1.06 -3.53
C ARG A 217 -5.76 0.43 -2.63
N LEU A 218 -5.14 1.22 -1.75
CA LEU A 218 -4.27 0.68 -0.71
C LEU A 218 -5.07 -0.17 0.29
N GLN A 219 -6.28 0.28 0.66
CA GLN A 219 -7.18 -0.50 1.52
C GLN A 219 -7.52 -1.86 0.87
N ASP A 220 -7.84 -1.89 -0.43
CA ASP A 220 -8.12 -3.12 -1.17
C ASP A 220 -6.95 -4.13 -1.11
N ILE A 221 -5.70 -3.65 -1.07
CA ILE A 221 -4.49 -4.48 -0.93
C ILE A 221 -4.32 -4.97 0.50
N ILE A 222 -4.52 -4.09 1.49
CA ILE A 222 -4.40 -4.39 2.92
C ILE A 222 -5.42 -5.47 3.32
N ASP A 223 -6.67 -5.33 2.88
CA ASP A 223 -7.78 -6.22 3.25
C ASP A 223 -7.78 -7.56 2.50
N PHE A 224 -6.95 -7.70 1.46
CA PHE A 224 -6.91 -8.94 0.68
C PHE A 224 -6.42 -10.13 1.53
N ASP A 225 -7.31 -11.11 1.76
CA ASP A 225 -6.97 -12.32 2.50
C ASP A 225 -6.35 -13.38 1.57
N ILE A 226 -5.12 -13.79 1.90
CA ILE A 226 -4.32 -14.75 1.13
C ILE A 226 -4.47 -16.17 1.68
N LYS A 227 -5.31 -16.41 2.67
CA LYS A 227 -5.53 -17.74 3.28
C LYS A 227 -5.89 -18.86 2.30
N ASN A 228 -6.27 -18.54 1.06
CA ASN A 228 -6.57 -19.51 0.01
C ASN A 228 -5.36 -19.86 -0.90
N ILE A 229 -4.10 -19.69 -0.44
CA ILE A 229 -2.87 -19.99 -1.21
C ILE A 229 -1.91 -20.96 -0.52
#